data_AF-A0A380A2A1-F1
#
_entry.id   AF-A0A380A2A1-F1
#
_cell.length_a   1.000
_cell.length_b   1.000
_cell.length_c   1.000
_cell.angle_alpha   90.00
_cell.angle_beta   90.00
_cell.angle_gamma   90.00
#
_symmetry.space_group_name_H-M   'P 1'
#
loop_
_entity.id
_entity.type
_entity.pdbx_description
1 polymer ?
#
loop_
_entity_poly.entity_id
_entity_poly.type
_entity_poly.pdbx_seq_one_letter_code
_entity_poly.pdbx_strand_id
1 'polypeptide(L)'
;MIFAEKRQRNTRRWLSSAGDNNARFSPSRAHETISAKGGAMALTTDAIDKAKSLLGSGASTFNDYQTELSRVPAFSVLLGGKELTRLDERVLSLEMTDNRGFEADELTITVDDTDGQLQLPPRGAEVSASMGWHGEALVYKGIFIVDEVAHTGPPDTLTITARSADFRDEFNVKREVSWHDVTVERVVSAIARRYNLKAIISQQLMELEIDHADQTQESDMSFLTRMAEMLGAIATVKNGSLLFILPGGGVSANGKALPSFAITRSSGDRHAFRIADRDAYTGVRAYWLDLEFGKKKKVTVKARKPAKKKVQRSSSREGDYIEGADGNVYVLRKTYNNETAAKRAAAAKWQQLKRGAAEFTLTLAYGRADLYPEQHGTVSGFKTDIDNQDWIIARASHSIDGNGFTTRLELEAKIPEWIAESEK
;
A
#
# COMPACT_ATOMS: atom_id res chain seq x y z
N MET A 1 34.93 61.34 5.15
CA MET A 1 35.14 61.22 3.70
C MET A 1 33.83 60.73 3.10
N ILE A 2 32.95 61.62 2.65
CA ILE A 2 33.03 62.37 1.37
C ILE A 2 32.81 61.45 0.16
N PHE A 3 31.61 61.62 -0.40
CA PHE A 3 31.22 61.61 -1.81
C PHE A 3 31.43 60.33 -2.64
N ALA A 4 30.63 60.02 -3.65
CA ALA A 4 29.30 60.42 -4.15
C ALA A 4 29.28 59.89 -5.60
N GLU A 5 28.06 59.61 -6.10
CA GLU A 5 27.64 59.91 -7.49
C GLU A 5 28.33 59.14 -8.65
N LYS A 6 27.70 58.84 -9.78
CA LYS A 6 26.63 59.54 -10.49
C LYS A 6 26.03 58.66 -11.60
N ARG A 7 24.70 58.74 -11.69
CA ARG A 7 23.81 58.92 -12.88
C ARG A 7 23.92 58.00 -14.10
N GLN A 8 22.83 57.38 -14.58
CA GLN A 8 21.56 57.89 -15.19
C GLN A 8 21.63 58.32 -16.67
N ARG A 9 20.71 57.74 -17.46
CA ARG A 9 19.92 58.25 -18.63
C ARG A 9 20.39 58.01 -20.07
N ASN A 10 19.50 57.39 -20.86
CA ASN A 10 18.73 57.91 -22.04
C ASN A 10 18.42 56.72 -22.97
N THR A 11 17.19 56.28 -23.29
CA THR A 11 16.01 56.85 -24.00
C THR A 11 16.19 57.25 -25.47
N ARG A 12 15.25 56.73 -26.29
CA ARG A 12 14.80 57.06 -27.69
C ARG A 12 15.57 56.33 -28.81
N ARG A 13 14.96 55.43 -29.62
CA ARG A 13 13.83 55.53 -30.60
C ARG A 13 14.18 56.45 -31.78
N TRP A 14 14.29 55.87 -33.00
CA TRP A 14 13.58 56.21 -34.26
C TRP A 14 14.30 55.63 -35.52
N LEU A 15 13.57 54.77 -36.24
CA LEU A 15 13.36 54.59 -37.70
C LEU A 15 14.45 54.56 -38.79
N SER A 16 14.23 53.62 -39.74
CA SER A 16 14.46 53.60 -41.22
C SER A 16 15.01 52.22 -41.65
N SER A 17 14.62 51.50 -42.71
CA SER A 17 13.89 51.75 -43.97
C SER A 17 13.14 50.45 -44.39
N ALA A 18 11.89 50.47 -44.85
CA ALA A 18 11.39 50.72 -46.21
C ALA A 18 11.89 49.72 -47.29
N GLY A 19 10.91 49.08 -47.94
CA GLY A 19 11.04 48.20 -49.11
C GLY A 19 9.64 47.81 -49.61
N ASP A 20 9.11 48.63 -50.51
CA ASP A 20 7.79 48.58 -51.16
C ASP A 20 7.45 47.24 -51.83
N ASN A 21 6.15 46.90 -51.87
CA ASN A 21 5.46 46.75 -53.15
C ASN A 21 3.94 46.77 -53.01
N ASN A 22 3.36 47.81 -53.60
CA ASN A 22 1.95 48.13 -53.71
C ASN A 22 1.47 47.76 -55.12
N ALA A 23 0.41 46.95 -55.25
CA ALA A 23 -0.26 46.72 -56.53
C ALA A 23 -1.80 46.62 -56.36
N ARG A 24 -2.41 47.81 -56.34
CA ARG A 24 -3.62 48.24 -57.08
C ARG A 24 -4.82 47.28 -57.18
N PHE A 25 -5.90 47.72 -56.53
CA PHE A 25 -7.30 47.39 -56.85
C PHE A 25 -7.74 47.97 -58.20
N SER A 26 -8.54 47.19 -58.95
CA SER A 26 -9.69 47.69 -59.73
C SER A 26 -10.76 46.59 -59.84
N PRO A 27 -12.06 46.96 -59.88
CA PRO A 27 -13.16 46.04 -59.60
C PRO A 27 -13.81 45.51 -60.88
N SER A 28 -14.24 44.25 -60.91
CA SER A 28 -15.28 43.81 -61.84
C SER A 28 -16.53 43.40 -61.06
N ARG A 29 -17.64 44.03 -61.45
CA ARG A 29 -18.95 43.97 -60.83
C ARG A 29 -19.81 43.13 -61.78
N ALA A 30 -20.12 41.89 -61.40
CA ALA A 30 -21.23 41.15 -61.99
C ALA A 30 -22.38 41.19 -60.98
N HIS A 31 -23.41 41.96 -61.32
CA HIS A 31 -24.68 41.97 -60.63
C HIS A 31 -25.41 40.67 -60.93
N GLU A 32 -25.64 39.84 -59.91
CA GLU A 32 -26.68 38.80 -59.98
C GLU A 32 -27.71 39.10 -58.88
N THR A 33 -28.80 39.73 -59.31
CA THR A 33 -29.98 40.01 -58.51
C THR A 33 -30.68 38.70 -58.17
N ILE A 34 -30.69 38.29 -56.90
CA ILE A 34 -31.61 37.26 -56.41
C ILE A 34 -32.70 37.94 -55.58
N SER A 35 -33.90 37.89 -56.15
CA SER A 35 -35.16 38.37 -55.61
C SER A 35 -35.50 37.70 -54.28
N ALA A 36 -35.82 38.52 -53.27
CA ALA A 36 -36.46 38.05 -52.05
C ALA A 36 -37.90 37.63 -52.36
N LYS A 37 -38.18 36.32 -52.34
CA LYS A 37 -39.51 35.78 -52.12
C LYS A 37 -39.50 34.99 -50.83
N GLY A 38 -40.39 35.38 -49.91
CA GLY A 38 -40.59 34.71 -48.64
C GLY A 38 -40.94 33.24 -48.83
N GLY A 39 -40.18 32.39 -48.15
CA GLY A 39 -40.48 30.99 -47.89
C GLY A 39 -39.93 30.69 -46.50
N ALA A 40 -40.79 30.22 -45.60
CA ALA A 40 -40.37 29.75 -44.30
C ALA A 40 -39.24 28.71 -44.49
N MET A 41 -38.06 28.97 -43.93
CA MET A 41 -36.99 27.97 -43.85
C MET A 41 -37.48 26.84 -42.94
N ALA A 42 -38.10 25.82 -43.51
CA ALA A 42 -38.20 24.54 -42.85
C ALA A 42 -36.77 23.99 -42.74
N LEU A 43 -36.23 23.94 -41.53
CA LEU A 43 -35.00 23.21 -41.22
C LEU A 43 -35.20 21.78 -41.71
N THR A 44 -34.42 21.36 -42.71
CA THR A 44 -34.45 19.98 -43.20
C THR A 44 -34.02 19.05 -42.07
N THR A 45 -34.63 17.85 -41.98
CA THR A 45 -34.29 16.84 -40.96
C THR A 45 -32.79 16.57 -40.92
N ASP A 46 -32.15 16.59 -42.09
CA ASP A 46 -30.72 16.40 -42.30
C ASP A 46 -29.85 17.51 -41.66
N ALA A 47 -30.33 18.76 -41.68
CA ALA A 47 -29.65 19.89 -41.01
C ALA A 47 -29.78 19.79 -39.48
N ILE A 48 -30.92 19.30 -38.98
CA ILE A 48 -31.15 19.07 -37.55
C ILE A 48 -30.30 17.91 -37.04
N ASP A 49 -30.20 16.82 -37.80
CA ASP A 49 -29.41 15.65 -37.42
C ASP A 49 -27.90 15.94 -37.45
N LYS A 50 -27.44 16.74 -38.43
CA LYS A 50 -26.05 17.22 -38.47
C LYS A 50 -25.73 18.19 -37.33
N ALA A 51 -26.68 19.04 -36.93
CA ALA A 51 -26.52 19.90 -35.75
C ALA A 51 -26.46 19.06 -34.46
N LYS A 52 -27.32 18.05 -34.32
CA LYS A 52 -27.28 17.11 -33.18
C LYS A 52 -25.99 16.31 -33.12
N SER A 53 -25.49 15.84 -34.25
CA SER A 53 -24.22 15.10 -34.29
C SER A 53 -23.04 15.99 -33.91
N LEU A 54 -23.02 17.24 -34.38
CA LEU A 54 -21.96 18.21 -34.04
C LEU A 54 -22.03 18.61 -32.57
N LEU A 55 -23.23 18.82 -32.02
CA LEU A 55 -23.42 19.08 -30.59
C LEU A 55 -23.03 17.86 -29.74
N GLY A 56 -23.38 16.65 -30.18
CA GLY A 56 -22.97 15.41 -29.53
C GLY A 56 -21.45 15.21 -29.54
N SER A 57 -20.79 15.46 -30.68
CA SER A 57 -19.33 15.41 -30.78
C SER A 57 -18.65 16.52 -29.98
N GLY A 58 -19.23 17.71 -29.91
CA GLY A 58 -18.71 18.81 -29.09
C GLY A 58 -18.84 18.51 -27.60
N ALA A 59 -19.97 17.94 -27.18
CA ALA A 59 -20.19 17.50 -25.81
C ALA A 59 -19.26 16.36 -25.40
N SER A 60 -19.04 15.37 -26.28
CA SER A 60 -18.08 14.29 -26.02
C SER A 60 -16.65 14.84 -25.93
N THR A 61 -16.23 15.68 -26.87
CA THR A 61 -14.88 16.28 -26.86
C THR A 61 -14.65 17.15 -25.62
N PHE A 62 -15.67 17.88 -25.15
CA PHE A 62 -15.58 18.66 -23.92
C PHE A 62 -15.51 17.78 -22.66
N ASN A 63 -16.28 16.69 -22.63
CA ASN A 63 -16.23 15.70 -21.56
C ASN A 63 -14.86 15.01 -21.52
N ASP A 64 -14.33 14.59 -22.67
CA ASP A 64 -13.01 13.98 -22.81
C ASP A 64 -11.90 14.95 -22.36
N TYR A 65 -11.99 16.23 -22.74
CA TYR A 65 -11.04 17.27 -22.31
C TYR A 65 -11.06 17.52 -20.79
N GLN A 66 -12.24 17.50 -20.15
CA GLN A 66 -12.35 17.57 -18.69
C GLN A 66 -11.78 16.32 -18.01
N THR A 67 -11.97 15.14 -18.62
CA THR A 67 -11.44 13.86 -18.12
C THR A 67 -9.91 13.78 -18.23
N GLU A 68 -9.32 14.41 -19.26
CA GLU A 68 -7.88 14.53 -19.44
C GLU A 68 -7.22 15.52 -18.46
N LEU A 69 -7.93 16.59 -18.07
CA LEU A 69 -7.43 17.60 -17.12
C LEU A 69 -7.71 17.25 -15.64
N SER A 70 -8.78 16.51 -15.38
CA SER A 70 -9.19 16.06 -14.05
C SER A 70 -9.65 14.61 -14.13
N ARG A 71 -8.74 13.68 -13.84
CA ARG A 71 -9.08 12.25 -13.81
C ARG A 71 -10.16 12.01 -12.75
N VAL A 72 -11.17 11.25 -13.14
CA VAL A 72 -12.28 10.89 -12.26
C VAL A 72 -12.00 9.49 -11.69
N PRO A 73 -12.07 9.30 -10.37
CA PRO A 73 -11.93 7.98 -9.79
C PRO A 73 -13.12 7.09 -10.21
N ALA A 74 -12.86 5.81 -10.40
CA ALA A 74 -13.88 4.83 -10.73
C ALA A 74 -13.81 3.66 -9.75
N PHE A 75 -14.96 3.17 -9.35
CA PHE A 75 -15.09 2.04 -8.45
C PHE A 75 -16.33 1.23 -8.82
N SER A 76 -16.35 -0.02 -8.38
CA SER A 76 -17.56 -0.83 -8.42
C SER A 76 -17.70 -1.56 -7.11
N VAL A 77 -18.85 -1.37 -6.46
CA VAL A 77 -19.21 -1.95 -5.19
C VAL A 77 -20.51 -2.72 -5.38
N LEU A 78 -20.39 -4.04 -5.28
CA LEU A 78 -21.54 -4.95 -5.34
C LEU A 78 -21.77 -5.52 -3.96
N LEU A 79 -22.93 -5.21 -3.40
CA LEU A 79 -23.40 -5.73 -2.12
C LEU A 79 -24.28 -6.95 -2.37
N GLY A 80 -23.86 -8.08 -1.82
CA GLY A 80 -24.59 -9.34 -1.77
C GLY A 80 -25.68 -9.35 -0.69
N GLY A 81 -26.60 -10.31 -0.81
CA GLY A 81 -27.78 -10.42 0.04
C GLY A 81 -28.84 -11.29 -0.62
N LYS A 82 -30.13 -11.04 -0.34
CA LYS A 82 -31.23 -11.69 -1.06
C LYS A 82 -31.22 -11.33 -2.55
N GLU A 83 -30.75 -10.13 -2.88
CA GLU A 83 -30.52 -9.62 -4.24
C GLU A 83 -29.20 -8.86 -4.29
N LEU A 84 -28.52 -8.89 -5.44
CA LEU A 84 -27.28 -8.15 -5.67
C LEU A 84 -27.61 -6.66 -5.88
N THR A 85 -27.12 -5.81 -4.99
CA THR A 85 -27.34 -4.36 -5.05
C THR A 85 -26.06 -3.65 -5.48
N ARG A 86 -26.13 -2.85 -6.55
CA ARG A 86 -25.03 -1.96 -6.95
C ARG A 86 -25.12 -0.66 -6.14
N LEU A 87 -24.05 -0.30 -5.45
CA LEU A 87 -24.01 0.91 -4.62
C LEU A 87 -23.41 2.13 -5.32
N ASP A 88 -22.82 1.95 -6.50
CA ASP A 88 -21.95 2.92 -7.20
C ASP A 88 -22.51 4.36 -7.25
N GLU A 89 -23.82 4.52 -7.50
CA GLU A 89 -24.47 5.84 -7.63
C GLU A 89 -24.70 6.56 -6.30
N ARG A 90 -24.62 5.84 -5.18
CA ARG A 90 -24.90 6.36 -3.83
C ARG A 90 -23.65 6.49 -2.97
N VAL A 91 -22.50 5.98 -3.41
CA VAL A 91 -21.25 6.05 -2.62
C VAL A 91 -20.78 7.49 -2.48
N LEU A 92 -20.67 7.93 -1.23
CA LEU A 92 -20.08 9.19 -0.82
C LEU A 92 -18.58 9.03 -0.56
N SER A 93 -18.18 7.92 0.06
CA SER A 93 -16.77 7.57 0.26
C SER A 93 -16.54 6.06 0.29
N LEU A 94 -15.37 5.66 -0.18
CA LEU A 94 -14.88 4.28 -0.18
C LEU A 94 -13.47 4.26 0.40
N GLU A 95 -13.30 3.63 1.54
CA GLU A 95 -12.00 3.42 2.18
C GLU A 95 -11.68 1.94 2.25
N MET A 96 -10.47 1.56 1.88
CA MET A 96 -10.00 0.20 1.98
C MET A 96 -8.59 0.16 2.53
N THR A 97 -8.35 -0.69 3.52
CA THR A 97 -7.02 -0.93 4.07
C THR A 97 -6.60 -2.37 3.85
N ASP A 98 -5.54 -2.55 3.05
CA ASP A 98 -4.82 -3.81 2.85
C ASP A 98 -3.73 -3.94 3.93
N ASN A 99 -3.79 -5.02 4.72
CA ASN A 99 -2.83 -5.33 5.77
C ASN A 99 -1.92 -6.52 5.39
N ARG A 100 -0.76 -6.61 6.04
CA ARG A 100 0.11 -7.79 5.94
C ARG A 100 -0.26 -8.84 6.99
N GLY A 101 0.00 -10.10 6.69
CA GLY A 101 -0.18 -11.21 7.63
C GLY A 101 -1.64 -11.64 7.78
N PHE A 102 -2.02 -12.05 9.00
CA PHE A 102 -3.39 -12.45 9.36
C PHE A 102 -4.25 -11.28 9.86
N GLU A 103 -3.77 -10.05 9.78
CA GLU A 103 -4.62 -8.87 9.97
C GLU A 103 -5.63 -8.81 8.82
N ALA A 104 -6.92 -8.74 9.15
CA ALA A 104 -7.96 -8.69 8.13
C ALA A 104 -7.91 -7.34 7.41
N ASP A 105 -8.07 -7.38 6.09
CA ASP A 105 -8.31 -6.17 5.31
C ASP A 105 -9.68 -5.60 5.68
N GLU A 106 -9.80 -4.28 5.68
CA GLU A 106 -11.03 -3.57 6.07
C GLU A 106 -11.52 -2.72 4.91
N LEU A 107 -12.83 -2.75 4.67
CA LEU A 107 -13.54 -1.97 3.67
C LEU A 107 -14.65 -1.19 4.36
N THR A 108 -14.61 0.13 4.25
CA THR A 108 -15.64 1.03 4.77
C THR A 108 -16.25 1.80 3.60
N ILE A 109 -17.57 1.67 3.45
CA ILE A 109 -18.33 2.34 2.40
C ILE A 109 -19.33 3.26 3.09
N THR A 110 -19.32 4.54 2.74
CA THR A 110 -20.36 5.48 3.14
C THR A 110 -21.24 5.75 1.93
N VAL A 111 -22.56 5.58 2.08
CA VAL A 111 -23.54 5.83 1.03
C VAL A 111 -24.60 6.83 1.48
N ASP A 112 -25.15 7.56 0.52
CA ASP A 112 -26.29 8.46 0.70
C ASP A 112 -27.59 7.66 0.82
N ASP A 113 -28.33 7.92 1.89
CA ASP A 113 -29.66 7.36 2.17
C ASP A 113 -30.69 8.46 2.46
N THR A 114 -30.48 9.67 1.93
CA THR A 114 -31.42 10.80 2.10
C THR A 114 -32.84 10.50 1.60
N ASP A 115 -33.01 9.55 0.68
CA ASP A 115 -34.32 9.10 0.19
C ASP A 115 -34.92 7.90 0.95
N GLY A 116 -34.18 7.34 1.92
CA GLY A 116 -34.56 6.21 2.75
C GLY A 116 -34.88 4.93 1.98
N GLN A 117 -34.39 4.81 0.74
CA GLN A 117 -34.68 3.67 -0.12
C GLN A 117 -33.72 2.50 0.12
N LEU A 118 -32.58 2.73 0.77
CA LEU A 118 -31.57 1.70 0.94
C LEU A 118 -31.91 0.78 2.12
N GLN A 119 -32.08 -0.50 1.85
CA GLN A 119 -32.23 -1.47 2.94
C GLN A 119 -30.87 -1.74 3.61
N LEU A 120 -30.89 -1.77 4.95
CA LEU A 120 -29.76 -2.18 5.76
C LEU A 120 -29.30 -3.60 5.36
N PRO A 121 -28.05 -3.78 4.90
CA PRO A 121 -27.57 -5.12 4.61
C PRO A 121 -27.53 -5.99 5.87
N PRO A 122 -27.81 -7.30 5.74
CA PRO A 122 -27.64 -8.21 6.85
C PRO A 122 -26.16 -8.34 7.21
N ARG A 123 -25.86 -8.51 8.50
CA ARG A 123 -24.53 -8.94 8.94
C ARG A 123 -24.20 -10.27 8.28
N GLY A 124 -22.96 -10.42 7.81
CA GLY A 124 -22.56 -11.60 7.04
C GLY A 124 -22.76 -11.47 5.52
N ALA A 125 -23.37 -10.39 5.02
CA ALA A 125 -23.46 -10.15 3.59
C ALA A 125 -22.07 -10.00 2.95
N GLU A 126 -21.90 -10.55 1.76
CA GLU A 126 -20.67 -10.38 0.97
C GLU A 126 -20.69 -9.04 0.24
N VAL A 127 -19.55 -8.36 0.15
CA VAL A 127 -19.35 -7.12 -0.60
C VAL A 127 -18.10 -7.30 -1.44
N SER A 128 -18.23 -7.16 -2.76
CA SER A 128 -17.05 -7.11 -3.63
C SER A 128 -16.72 -5.67 -3.99
N ALA A 129 -15.44 -5.31 -3.89
CA ALA A 129 -14.95 -4.00 -4.26
C ALA A 129 -13.93 -4.07 -5.41
N SER A 130 -14.05 -3.14 -6.34
CA SER A 130 -13.03 -2.83 -7.35
C SER A 130 -12.82 -1.33 -7.41
N MET A 131 -11.59 -0.89 -7.66
CA MET A 131 -11.24 0.54 -7.67
C MET A 131 -10.17 0.85 -8.72
N GLY A 132 -10.15 2.09 -9.20
CA GLY A 132 -9.25 2.55 -10.24
C GLY A 132 -9.62 3.93 -10.73
N TRP A 133 -9.26 4.21 -11.98
CA TRP A 133 -9.56 5.48 -12.66
C TRP A 133 -10.53 5.25 -13.81
N HIS A 134 -11.39 6.23 -14.06
CA HIS A 134 -12.29 6.20 -15.19
C HIS A 134 -11.52 6.06 -16.51
N GLY A 135 -11.99 5.18 -17.40
CA GLY A 135 -11.31 4.86 -18.65
C GLY A 135 -10.18 3.81 -18.54
N GLU A 136 -9.81 3.39 -17.33
CA GLU A 136 -8.85 2.32 -17.07
C GLU A 136 -9.56 1.06 -16.54
N ALA A 137 -8.91 -0.11 -16.64
CA ALA A 137 -9.45 -1.32 -16.05
C ALA A 137 -9.42 -1.22 -14.52
N LEU A 138 -10.57 -1.45 -13.86
CA LEU A 138 -10.64 -1.46 -12.40
C LEU A 138 -9.81 -2.61 -11.83
N VAL A 139 -9.12 -2.34 -10.73
CA VAL A 139 -8.38 -3.36 -9.99
C VAL A 139 -9.34 -4.01 -9.01
N TYR A 140 -9.55 -5.31 -9.17
CA TYR A 140 -10.35 -6.11 -8.25
C TYR A 140 -9.63 -6.25 -6.90
N LYS A 141 -10.31 -5.88 -5.82
CA LYS A 141 -9.74 -5.83 -4.47
C LYS A 141 -10.17 -6.97 -3.55
N GLY A 142 -11.19 -7.74 -3.92
CA GLY A 142 -11.60 -8.93 -3.17
C GLY A 142 -13.06 -8.88 -2.71
N ILE A 143 -13.41 -9.88 -1.90
CA ILE A 143 -14.72 -10.03 -1.25
C ILE A 143 -14.54 -9.81 0.26
N PHE A 144 -15.41 -8.99 0.82
CA PHE A 144 -15.44 -8.62 2.22
C PHE A 144 -16.78 -9.06 2.82
N ILE A 145 -16.80 -9.45 4.09
CA ILE A 145 -18.02 -9.80 4.82
C ILE A 145 -18.41 -8.62 5.72
N VAL A 146 -19.64 -8.14 5.56
CA VAL A 146 -20.23 -7.06 6.38
C VAL A 146 -20.25 -7.50 7.84
N ASP A 147 -19.58 -6.71 8.68
CA ASP A 147 -19.54 -6.90 10.13
C ASP A 147 -20.47 -5.92 10.83
N GLU A 148 -20.39 -4.65 10.42
CA GLU A 148 -21.05 -3.53 11.07
C GLU A 148 -21.75 -2.66 10.05
N VAL A 149 -22.92 -2.17 10.44
CA VAL A 149 -23.74 -1.26 9.66
C VAL A 149 -24.24 -0.17 10.60
N ALA A 150 -23.94 1.08 10.27
CA ALA A 150 -24.34 2.25 11.03
C ALA A 150 -25.16 3.20 10.14
N HIS A 151 -26.20 3.81 10.70
CA HIS A 151 -27.02 4.82 10.02
C HIS A 151 -27.04 6.09 10.88
N THR A 152 -26.75 7.24 10.28
CA THR A 152 -26.72 8.54 10.97
C THR A 152 -27.48 9.60 10.17
N GLY A 153 -27.90 10.70 10.81
CA GLY A 153 -28.56 11.82 10.11
C GLY A 153 -28.66 13.09 10.96
N PRO A 154 -29.02 14.27 10.39
CA PRO A 154 -29.00 14.65 8.95
C PRO A 154 -27.65 15.25 8.48
N PRO A 155 -27.25 15.12 7.18
CA PRO A 155 -27.93 14.33 6.14
C PRO A 155 -27.85 12.83 6.42
N ASP A 156 -28.84 12.08 5.94
CA ASP A 156 -28.98 10.66 6.26
C ASP A 156 -27.95 9.84 5.48
N THR A 157 -27.09 9.13 6.20
CA THR A 157 -25.99 8.35 5.64
C THR A 157 -25.95 6.95 6.25
N LEU A 158 -25.55 6.00 5.40
CA LEU A 158 -25.31 4.63 5.81
C LEU A 158 -23.81 4.29 5.66
N THR A 159 -23.19 3.84 6.76
CA THR A 159 -21.82 3.36 6.78
C THR A 159 -21.82 1.84 6.92
N ILE A 160 -21.24 1.16 5.94
CA ILE A 160 -21.07 -0.29 5.89
C ILE A 160 -19.59 -0.60 6.12
N THR A 161 -19.27 -1.29 7.21
CA THR A 161 -17.91 -1.78 7.47
C THR A 161 -17.88 -3.29 7.28
N ALA A 162 -17.05 -3.71 6.34
CA ALA A 162 -16.82 -5.10 6.00
C ALA A 162 -15.33 -5.43 6.19
N ARG A 163 -15.03 -6.68 6.57
CA ARG A 163 -13.63 -7.15 6.60
C ARG A 163 -13.45 -8.34 5.71
N SER A 164 -12.24 -8.57 5.24
CA SER A 164 -11.91 -9.69 4.34
C SER A 164 -12.56 -10.97 4.85
N ALA A 165 -13.29 -11.62 3.93
CA ALA A 165 -14.14 -12.77 4.21
C ALA A 165 -13.39 -13.95 4.83
N ASP A 166 -12.08 -13.97 4.61
CA ASP A 166 -11.44 -15.19 4.18
C ASP A 166 -11.47 -16.23 5.32
N PHE A 167 -11.51 -15.86 6.63
CA PHE A 167 -11.37 -16.87 7.70
C PHE A 167 -12.03 -16.60 9.07
N ARG A 168 -13.01 -15.70 9.19
CA ARG A 168 -13.46 -15.17 10.51
C ARG A 168 -14.07 -16.21 11.46
N ASP A 169 -14.72 -17.26 10.96
CA ASP A 169 -15.42 -18.21 11.83
C ASP A 169 -14.66 -19.52 12.05
N GLU A 170 -14.14 -20.15 10.99
CA GLU A 170 -13.53 -21.48 11.10
C GLU A 170 -12.12 -21.44 11.69
N PHE A 171 -11.30 -20.43 11.35
CA PHE A 171 -9.94 -20.31 11.86
C PHE A 171 -9.86 -19.78 13.29
N ASN A 172 -10.92 -19.13 13.77
CA ASN A 172 -11.01 -18.61 15.14
C ASN A 172 -11.44 -19.69 16.15
N VAL A 173 -11.78 -20.89 15.68
CA VAL A 173 -12.07 -22.03 16.56
C VAL A 173 -10.83 -22.36 17.39
N LYS A 174 -10.97 -22.24 18.71
CA LYS A 174 -9.94 -22.60 19.68
C LYS A 174 -9.75 -24.11 19.71
N ARG A 175 -8.49 -24.55 19.80
CA ARG A 175 -8.13 -25.96 19.76
C ARG A 175 -7.10 -26.31 20.81
N GLU A 176 -7.01 -27.61 21.05
CA GLU A 176 -6.03 -28.25 21.91
C GLU A 176 -5.27 -29.30 21.08
N VAL A 177 -4.05 -28.97 20.67
CA VAL A 177 -3.19 -29.84 19.86
C VAL A 177 -1.75 -29.70 20.34
N SER A 178 -1.05 -30.81 20.51
CA SER A 178 0.38 -30.83 20.81
C SER A 178 1.17 -31.24 19.58
N TRP A 179 2.17 -30.45 19.23
CA TRP A 179 3.10 -30.68 18.12
C TRP A 179 4.48 -31.02 18.67
N HIS A 180 4.92 -32.26 18.51
CA HIS A 180 6.23 -32.74 18.96
C HIS A 180 7.01 -33.33 17.80
N ASP A 181 8.31 -33.07 17.72
CA ASP A 181 9.22 -33.61 16.70
C ASP A 181 8.65 -33.48 15.28
N VAL A 182 8.13 -32.30 14.95
CA VAL A 182 7.55 -32.00 13.65
C VAL A 182 8.26 -30.84 12.97
N THR A 183 8.27 -30.85 11.65
CA THR A 183 8.76 -29.71 10.86
C THR A 183 7.68 -28.63 10.72
N VAL A 184 8.10 -27.39 10.50
CA VAL A 184 7.21 -26.28 10.13
C VAL A 184 6.36 -26.66 8.91
N GLU A 185 6.94 -27.33 7.92
CA GLU A 185 6.19 -27.82 6.76
C GLU A 185 5.01 -28.69 7.17
N ARG A 186 5.23 -29.65 8.07
CA ARG A 186 4.20 -30.58 8.53
C ARG A 186 3.09 -29.87 9.28
N VAL A 187 3.43 -28.93 10.17
CA VAL A 187 2.47 -28.14 10.94
C VAL A 187 1.62 -27.27 10.01
N VAL A 188 2.26 -26.46 9.18
CA VAL A 188 1.56 -25.53 8.27
C VAL A 188 0.71 -26.29 7.26
N SER A 189 1.21 -27.40 6.71
CA SER A 189 0.45 -28.25 5.78
C SER A 189 -0.75 -28.93 6.44
N ALA A 190 -0.61 -29.39 7.68
CA ALA A 190 -1.72 -29.99 8.42
C ALA A 190 -2.83 -28.98 8.71
N ILE A 191 -2.46 -27.74 9.07
CA ILE A 191 -3.42 -26.66 9.28
C ILE A 191 -4.06 -26.25 7.95
N ALA A 192 -3.28 -26.05 6.88
CA ALA A 192 -3.82 -25.68 5.56
C ALA A 192 -4.85 -26.71 5.05
N ARG A 193 -4.56 -28.02 5.18
CA ARG A 193 -5.49 -29.09 4.79
C ARG A 193 -6.81 -29.05 5.54
N ARG A 194 -6.81 -28.63 6.80
CA ARG A 194 -8.02 -28.51 7.62
C ARG A 194 -9.04 -27.54 7.01
N TYR A 195 -8.55 -26.52 6.31
CA TYR A 195 -9.34 -25.49 5.66
C TYR A 195 -9.36 -25.62 4.14
N ASN A 196 -8.96 -26.79 3.61
CA ASN A 196 -8.87 -27.04 2.17
C ASN A 196 -8.00 -26.02 1.40
N LEU A 197 -6.97 -25.48 2.06
CA LEU A 197 -6.02 -24.53 1.50
C LEU A 197 -4.76 -25.22 1.01
N LYS A 198 -4.12 -24.63 0.00
CA LYS A 198 -2.78 -25.02 -0.42
C LYS A 198 -1.73 -24.38 0.49
N ALA A 199 -0.89 -25.18 1.14
CA ALA A 199 0.24 -24.67 1.92
C ALA A 199 1.38 -24.21 0.99
N ILE A 200 1.91 -23.02 1.24
CA ILE A 200 3.01 -22.42 0.48
C ILE A 200 4.00 -21.85 1.49
N ILE A 201 5.19 -22.43 1.52
CA ILE A 201 6.15 -22.22 2.60
C ILE A 201 7.49 -21.84 2.00
N SER A 202 8.16 -20.82 2.55
CA SER A 202 9.51 -20.48 2.12
C SER A 202 10.46 -21.65 2.37
N GLN A 203 11.31 -21.98 1.39
CA GLN A 203 12.19 -23.16 1.45
C GLN A 203 13.06 -23.21 2.71
N GLN A 204 13.57 -22.06 3.15
CA GLN A 204 14.38 -21.92 4.36
C GLN A 204 13.62 -22.25 5.66
N LEU A 205 12.28 -22.22 5.63
CA LEU A 205 11.43 -22.52 6.78
C LEU A 205 10.96 -23.98 6.79
N MET A 206 10.92 -24.67 5.65
CA MET A 206 10.28 -25.99 5.53
C MET A 206 10.92 -27.05 6.45
N GLU A 207 12.25 -27.13 6.45
CA GLU A 207 13.03 -28.12 7.19
C GLU A 207 13.25 -27.75 8.66
N LEU A 208 12.68 -26.63 9.12
CA LEU A 208 12.86 -26.22 10.52
C LEU A 208 12.05 -27.14 11.44
N GLU A 209 12.77 -27.81 12.32
CA GLU A 209 12.16 -28.63 13.37
C GLU A 209 11.62 -27.79 14.53
N ILE A 210 10.44 -28.19 14.99
CA ILE A 210 9.76 -27.73 16.19
C ILE A 210 9.87 -28.88 17.19
N ASP A 211 10.76 -28.69 18.17
CA ASP A 211 10.99 -29.59 19.30
C ASP A 211 9.67 -29.91 20.02
N HIS A 212 9.02 -28.87 20.54
CA HIS A 212 7.70 -28.97 21.13
C HIS A 212 6.92 -27.66 21.01
N ALA A 213 5.66 -27.73 20.59
CA ALA A 213 4.73 -26.61 20.59
C ALA A 213 3.30 -27.07 20.92
N ASP A 214 2.76 -26.52 22.00
CA ASP A 214 1.35 -26.70 22.34
C ASP A 214 0.50 -25.56 21.76
N GLN A 215 -0.63 -25.94 21.17
CA GLN A 215 -1.76 -25.09 20.86
C GLN A 215 -2.79 -25.36 21.96
N THR A 216 -2.86 -24.51 22.99
CA THR A 216 -3.76 -24.71 24.15
C THR A 216 -4.83 -23.63 24.18
N GLN A 217 -6.09 -24.00 23.93
CA GLN A 217 -7.21 -23.04 23.81
C GLN A 217 -6.89 -21.91 22.81
N GLU A 218 -6.12 -22.24 21.80
CA GLU A 218 -5.55 -21.30 20.84
C GLU A 218 -6.11 -21.61 19.45
N SER A 219 -6.47 -20.58 18.70
CA SER A 219 -6.97 -20.72 17.34
C SER A 219 -5.82 -21.01 16.36
N ASP A 220 -6.11 -21.61 15.20
CA ASP A 220 -5.04 -21.92 14.24
C ASP A 220 -4.36 -20.66 13.70
N MET A 221 -5.13 -19.56 13.55
CA MET A 221 -4.58 -18.23 13.26
C MET A 221 -3.60 -17.77 14.33
N SER A 222 -4.02 -17.76 15.61
CA SER A 222 -3.17 -17.31 16.70
C SER A 222 -1.90 -18.15 16.79
N PHE A 223 -2.04 -19.47 16.65
CA PHE A 223 -0.92 -20.41 16.66
C PHE A 223 0.07 -20.14 15.51
N LEU A 224 -0.44 -19.98 14.28
CA LEU A 224 0.38 -19.67 13.11
C LEU A 224 1.04 -18.29 13.21
N THR A 225 0.33 -17.26 13.68
CA THR A 225 0.88 -15.92 13.91
C THR A 225 2.01 -15.98 14.93
N ARG A 226 1.79 -16.64 16.06
CA ARG A 226 2.81 -16.84 17.09
C ARG A 226 4.02 -17.61 16.58
N MET A 227 3.81 -18.64 15.77
CA MET A 227 4.88 -19.41 15.13
C MET A 227 5.65 -18.54 14.11
N ALA A 228 4.94 -17.74 13.32
CA ALA A 228 5.52 -16.82 12.35
C ALA A 228 6.40 -15.78 13.04
N GLU A 229 5.90 -15.13 14.09
CA GLU A 229 6.66 -14.18 14.91
C GLU A 229 7.95 -14.79 15.49
N MET A 230 7.86 -16.03 16.00
CA MET A 230 9.01 -16.74 16.57
C MET A 230 10.08 -17.05 15.53
N LEU A 231 9.67 -17.35 14.30
CA LEU A 231 10.56 -17.70 13.19
C LEU A 231 10.94 -16.50 12.31
N GLY A 232 10.38 -15.31 12.60
CA GLY A 232 10.57 -14.12 11.77
C GLY A 232 9.86 -14.19 10.41
N ALA A 233 8.91 -15.09 10.27
CA ALA A 233 8.07 -15.27 9.10
C ALA A 233 6.80 -14.42 9.19
N ILE A 234 6.04 -14.40 8.10
CA ILE A 234 4.66 -13.92 8.03
C ILE A 234 3.78 -15.07 7.60
N ALA A 235 2.66 -15.22 8.31
CA ALA A 235 1.61 -16.14 7.94
C ALA A 235 0.39 -15.33 7.47
N THR A 236 -0.13 -15.66 6.30
CA THR A 236 -1.32 -15.03 5.71
C THR A 236 -2.02 -16.06 4.83
N VAL A 237 -3.26 -15.81 4.47
CA VAL A 237 -3.96 -16.64 3.49
C VAL A 237 -4.46 -15.73 2.39
N LYS A 238 -4.15 -16.09 1.15
CA LYS A 238 -4.57 -15.36 -0.05
C LYS A 238 -4.83 -16.35 -1.18
N ASN A 239 -5.90 -16.12 -1.95
CA ASN A 239 -6.23 -16.90 -3.15
C ASN A 239 -6.27 -18.42 -2.89
N GLY A 240 -6.96 -18.85 -1.82
CA GLY A 240 -7.09 -20.27 -1.46
C GLY A 240 -5.77 -20.95 -1.04
N SER A 241 -4.76 -20.16 -0.69
CA SER A 241 -3.45 -20.65 -0.29
C SER A 241 -3.02 -20.05 1.04
N LEU A 242 -2.56 -20.90 1.97
CA LEU A 242 -1.94 -20.48 3.23
C LEU A 242 -0.45 -20.26 2.98
N LEU A 243 -0.02 -19.00 3.03
CA LEU A 243 1.35 -18.58 2.86
C LEU A 243 2.03 -18.50 4.24
N PHE A 244 3.16 -19.16 4.38
CA PHE A 244 4.06 -19.06 5.53
C PHE A 244 5.46 -18.73 5.03
N ILE A 245 5.74 -17.44 4.88
CA ILE A 245 6.86 -16.93 4.08
C ILE A 245 7.73 -15.95 4.86
N LEU A 246 8.97 -15.77 4.41
CA LEU A 246 9.82 -14.72 4.95
C LEU A 246 9.39 -13.33 4.43
N PRO A 247 9.35 -12.30 5.30
CA PRO A 247 8.97 -10.94 4.92
C PRO A 247 9.91 -10.38 3.86
N GLY A 248 9.39 -9.67 2.87
CA GLY A 248 10.23 -9.04 1.85
C GLY A 248 10.92 -10.02 0.88
N GLY A 249 10.60 -11.31 0.96
CA GLY A 249 10.96 -12.30 -0.05
C GLY A 249 10.37 -11.97 -1.42
N GLY A 250 9.34 -11.10 -1.46
CA GLY A 250 8.79 -10.54 -2.68
C GLY A 250 8.29 -11.63 -3.62
N VAL A 251 7.80 -12.75 -3.09
CA VAL A 251 7.27 -13.88 -3.88
C VAL A 251 5.79 -14.06 -3.58
N SER A 252 5.00 -14.16 -4.63
CA SER A 252 3.59 -14.54 -4.57
C SER A 252 3.45 -16.01 -4.15
N ALA A 253 2.22 -16.41 -3.81
CA ALA A 253 1.81 -17.80 -3.59
C ALA A 253 2.41 -18.77 -4.63
N ASN A 254 2.45 -18.38 -5.91
CA ASN A 254 2.99 -19.23 -6.98
C ASN A 254 4.52 -19.13 -7.16
N GLY A 255 5.26 -18.57 -6.21
CA GLY A 255 6.72 -18.38 -6.28
C GLY A 255 7.19 -17.33 -7.28
N LYS A 256 6.26 -16.65 -7.97
CA LYS A 256 6.58 -15.53 -8.88
C LYS A 256 6.95 -14.30 -8.07
N ALA A 257 7.96 -13.55 -8.53
CA ALA A 257 8.29 -12.27 -7.94
C ALA A 257 7.07 -11.33 -7.98
N LEU A 258 6.74 -10.71 -6.85
CA LEU A 258 5.79 -9.62 -6.77
C LEU A 258 6.33 -8.44 -7.59
N PRO A 259 5.46 -7.73 -8.34
CA PRO A 259 5.88 -6.56 -9.09
C PRO A 259 6.50 -5.54 -8.13
N SER A 260 7.60 -4.94 -8.55
CA SER A 260 8.22 -3.86 -7.78
C SER A 260 7.51 -2.54 -8.07
N PHE A 261 7.38 -1.70 -7.04
CA PHE A 261 6.87 -0.35 -7.21
C PHE A 261 8.02 0.65 -7.34
N ALA A 262 7.79 1.70 -8.11
CA ALA A 262 8.63 2.89 -8.13
C ALA A 262 7.74 4.10 -7.86
N ILE A 263 8.12 4.90 -6.88
CA ILE A 263 7.40 6.11 -6.50
C ILE A 263 8.36 7.30 -6.53
N THR A 264 7.95 8.37 -7.20
CA THR A 264 8.70 9.62 -7.22
C THR A 264 8.07 10.60 -6.24
N ARG A 265 8.83 11.60 -5.81
CA ARG A 265 8.29 12.66 -4.95
C ARG A 265 7.15 13.45 -5.59
N SER A 266 7.09 13.51 -6.92
CA SER A 266 5.98 14.13 -7.64
C SER A 266 4.67 13.32 -7.59
N SER A 267 4.69 12.06 -7.15
CA SER A 267 3.49 11.22 -7.05
C SER A 267 2.68 11.44 -5.77
N GLY A 268 3.20 12.17 -4.79
CA GLY A 268 2.57 12.31 -3.47
C GLY A 268 2.62 13.71 -2.88
N ASP A 269 1.64 14.00 -2.03
CA ASP A 269 1.45 15.33 -1.43
C ASP A 269 2.08 15.45 -0.05
N ARG A 270 2.06 14.36 0.74
CA ARG A 270 2.51 14.33 2.13
C ARG A 270 3.38 13.11 2.39
N HIS A 271 4.49 13.32 3.08
CA HIS A 271 5.37 12.24 3.51
C HIS A 271 5.86 12.48 4.93
N ALA A 272 6.13 11.40 5.65
CA ALA A 272 6.74 11.40 6.97
C ALA A 272 7.79 10.30 7.01
N PHE A 273 9.02 10.67 7.35
CA PHE A 273 10.10 9.73 7.57
C PHE A 273 10.50 9.78 9.04
N ARG A 274 10.54 8.62 9.68
CA ARG A 274 10.89 8.49 11.10
C ARG A 274 11.95 7.42 11.25
N ILE A 275 13.02 7.80 11.94
CA ILE A 275 14.00 6.87 12.50
C ILE A 275 13.89 6.95 14.01
N ALA A 276 13.69 5.81 14.68
CA ALA A 276 13.57 5.76 16.13
C ALA A 276 14.87 5.29 16.80
N ASP A 277 15.73 6.23 17.22
CA ASP A 277 16.99 5.93 17.94
C ASP A 277 16.76 5.17 19.26
N ARG A 278 15.59 5.33 19.90
CA ARG A 278 15.24 4.60 21.13
C ARG A 278 15.01 3.10 20.91
N ASP A 279 14.68 2.72 19.67
CA ASP A 279 14.55 1.33 19.22
C ASP A 279 15.78 0.85 18.42
N ALA A 280 16.83 1.67 18.38
CA ALA A 280 18.12 1.31 17.80
C ALA A 280 18.89 0.41 18.78
N TYR A 281 18.34 -0.78 19.00
CA TYR A 281 19.04 -1.85 19.69
C TYR A 281 20.30 -2.21 18.89
N THR A 282 21.38 -2.58 19.57
CA THR A 282 22.62 -3.08 18.96
C THR A 282 22.63 -4.59 18.82
N GLY A 283 21.63 -5.25 19.39
CA GLY A 283 21.38 -6.68 19.25
C GLY A 283 20.18 -7.16 20.07
N VAL A 284 19.88 -8.44 19.93
CA VAL A 284 18.87 -9.15 20.71
C VAL A 284 19.54 -10.27 21.52
N ARG A 285 19.18 -10.40 22.78
CA ARG A 285 19.60 -11.48 23.67
C ARG A 285 18.41 -12.39 23.98
N ALA A 286 18.63 -13.69 23.82
CA ALA A 286 17.73 -14.75 24.28
C ALA A 286 18.40 -15.59 25.37
N TYR A 287 17.58 -16.22 26.20
CA TYR A 287 18.04 -17.20 27.18
C TYR A 287 17.52 -18.59 26.82
N TRP A 288 18.33 -19.61 27.08
CA TRP A 288 17.91 -21.01 26.96
C TRP A 288 18.35 -21.81 28.18
N LEU A 289 17.64 -22.89 28.45
CA LEU A 289 17.94 -23.82 29.54
C LEU A 289 18.88 -24.92 29.03
N ASP A 290 20.09 -24.94 29.57
CA ASP A 290 21.00 -26.05 29.35
C ASP A 290 20.61 -27.21 30.26
N LEU A 291 20.01 -28.24 29.66
CA LEU A 291 19.55 -29.45 30.36
C LEU A 291 20.71 -30.30 30.87
N GLU A 292 21.91 -30.22 30.26
CA GLU A 292 23.08 -30.97 30.72
C GLU A 292 23.66 -30.40 32.02
N PHE A 293 23.61 -29.08 32.18
CA PHE A 293 24.22 -28.38 33.33
C PHE A 293 23.21 -27.71 34.27
N GLY A 294 21.91 -27.78 33.97
CA GLY A 294 20.83 -27.16 34.76
C GLY A 294 20.93 -25.63 34.85
N LYS A 295 21.58 -24.98 33.87
CA LYS A 295 21.90 -23.54 33.92
C LYS A 295 21.25 -22.78 32.78
N LYS A 296 20.77 -21.57 33.06
CA LYS A 296 20.33 -20.64 32.01
C LYS A 296 21.55 -20.08 31.27
N LYS A 297 21.70 -20.45 30.00
CA LYS A 297 22.70 -19.87 29.09
C LYS A 297 22.05 -18.76 28.26
N LYS A 298 22.88 -17.86 27.72
CA LYS A 298 22.44 -16.71 26.93
C LYS A 298 23.03 -16.78 25.52
N VAL A 299 22.24 -16.41 24.52
CA VAL A 299 22.69 -16.18 23.15
C VAL A 299 22.42 -14.72 22.83
N THR A 300 23.39 -14.03 22.23
CA THR A 300 23.21 -12.65 21.77
C THR A 300 23.46 -12.58 20.27
N VAL A 301 22.51 -12.02 19.54
CA VAL A 301 22.59 -11.71 18.10
C VAL A 301 22.84 -10.21 17.97
N LYS A 302 23.89 -9.79 17.25
CA LYS A 302 24.24 -8.38 17.01
C LYS A 302 24.55 -8.15 15.53
N ALA A 303 24.58 -6.90 15.07
CA ALA A 303 25.13 -6.58 13.75
C ALA A 303 26.61 -6.97 13.66
N ARG A 304 27.03 -7.56 12.54
CA ARG A 304 28.46 -7.79 12.24
C ARG A 304 29.11 -6.43 12.02
N LYS A 305 29.93 -5.98 12.98
CA LYS A 305 30.86 -4.88 12.70
C LYS A 305 31.89 -5.40 11.69
N PRO A 306 32.14 -4.75 10.54
CA PRO A 306 33.35 -5.04 9.77
C PRO A 306 34.55 -4.84 10.71
N ALA A 307 35.57 -5.69 10.56
CA ALA A 307 36.74 -5.66 11.43
C ALA A 307 37.31 -4.23 11.49
N LYS A 308 37.16 -3.54 12.62
CA LYS A 308 37.69 -2.19 12.80
C LYS A 308 39.22 -2.25 12.69
N LYS A 309 39.79 -1.68 11.63
CA LYS A 309 41.13 -1.09 11.72
C LYS A 309 41.08 -0.10 12.90
N LYS A 310 42.02 -0.21 13.84
CA LYS A 310 42.14 0.69 14.99
C LYS A 310 42.37 2.12 14.48
N VAL A 311 41.30 2.89 14.30
CA VAL A 311 41.39 4.34 14.12
C VAL A 311 41.12 4.99 15.47
N GLN A 312 41.99 5.93 15.83
CA GLN A 312 41.95 6.69 17.08
C GLN A 312 40.62 7.45 17.19
N ARG A 313 40.08 7.51 18.41
CA ARG A 313 38.82 8.20 18.74
C ARG A 313 38.91 9.67 18.32
N SER A 314 38.26 10.03 17.21
CA SER A 314 37.87 11.41 16.95
C SER A 314 36.52 11.68 17.65
N SER A 315 36.38 12.88 18.18
CA SER A 315 35.25 13.36 18.99
C SER A 315 34.08 13.92 18.16
N SER A 316 34.04 13.67 16.85
CA SER A 316 32.93 14.11 15.99
C SER A 316 31.87 13.01 15.86
N ARG A 317 30.64 13.36 16.22
CA ARG A 317 29.45 12.51 16.16
C ARG A 317 28.91 12.52 14.73
N GLU A 318 29.55 11.77 13.86
CA GLU A 318 29.14 11.62 12.46
C GLU A 318 29.07 10.12 12.18
N GLY A 319 27.86 9.56 12.28
CA GLY A 319 27.56 8.15 12.05
C GLY A 319 26.24 8.02 11.29
N ASP A 320 26.09 6.91 10.56
CA ASP A 320 24.84 6.55 9.88
C ASP A 320 23.67 6.60 10.87
N TYR A 321 22.59 7.31 10.52
CA TYR A 321 21.42 7.50 11.38
C TYR A 321 20.71 6.17 11.75
N ILE A 322 21.08 5.05 11.13
CA ILE A 322 20.52 3.71 11.37
C ILE A 322 21.33 2.94 12.43
N GLU A 323 22.58 3.31 12.69
CA GLU A 323 23.42 2.64 13.68
C GLU A 323 23.21 3.24 15.08
N GLY A 324 22.32 2.60 15.84
CA GLY A 324 22.04 2.95 17.24
C GLY A 324 23.26 3.08 18.14
N ALA A 325 23.13 3.90 19.18
CA ALA A 325 24.17 4.11 20.18
C ALA A 325 24.66 2.78 20.78
N ASP A 326 25.99 2.59 20.80
CA ASP A 326 26.68 1.36 21.20
C ASP A 326 26.31 0.94 22.64
N GLY A 327 25.30 0.08 22.84
CA GLY A 327 25.01 -0.51 24.17
C GLY A 327 23.60 -1.06 24.46
N ASN A 328 22.56 -0.70 23.70
CA ASN A 328 21.19 -1.13 24.02
C ASN A 328 20.89 -2.53 23.43
N VAL A 329 20.85 -3.59 24.24
CA VAL A 329 20.53 -4.96 23.77
C VAL A 329 19.12 -5.34 24.21
N TYR A 330 18.23 -5.64 23.27
CA TYR A 330 16.87 -6.10 23.57
C TYR A 330 16.92 -7.49 24.19
N VAL A 331 16.27 -7.70 25.33
CA VAL A 331 16.26 -9.00 26.00
C VAL A 331 14.90 -9.66 25.81
N LEU A 332 14.88 -10.83 25.14
CA LEU A 332 13.69 -11.66 25.04
C LEU A 332 13.32 -12.19 26.42
N ARG A 333 12.06 -11.97 26.82
CA ARG A 333 11.52 -12.39 28.12
C ARG A 333 11.38 -13.92 28.23
N LYS A 334 11.09 -14.59 27.12
CA LYS A 334 10.90 -16.03 27.04
C LYS A 334 12.26 -16.75 27.15
N THR A 335 12.31 -17.80 27.97
CA THR A 335 13.42 -18.76 27.99
C THR A 335 13.08 -19.91 27.05
N TYR A 336 14.04 -20.33 26.23
CA TYR A 336 13.87 -21.40 25.23
C TYR A 336 14.47 -22.72 25.72
N ASN A 337 14.05 -23.82 25.11
CA ASN A 337 14.50 -25.18 25.50
C ASN A 337 15.94 -25.46 25.05
N ASN A 338 16.35 -24.92 23.90
CA ASN A 338 17.66 -25.18 23.32
C ASN A 338 18.29 -23.90 22.74
N GLU A 339 19.59 -23.98 22.46
CA GLU A 339 20.37 -22.85 21.94
C GLU A 339 19.88 -22.41 20.55
N THR A 340 19.53 -23.36 19.69
CA THR A 340 19.13 -23.10 18.31
C THR A 340 17.83 -22.30 18.24
N ALA A 341 16.81 -22.65 19.03
CA ALA A 341 15.57 -21.91 19.14
C ALA A 341 15.78 -20.51 19.73
N ALA A 342 16.61 -20.37 20.78
CA ALA A 342 16.96 -19.07 21.34
C ALA A 342 17.65 -18.17 20.31
N LYS A 343 18.60 -18.72 19.55
CA LYS A 343 19.32 -18.00 18.50
C LYS A 343 18.38 -17.53 17.39
N ARG A 344 17.49 -18.41 16.92
CA ARG A 344 16.51 -18.10 15.87
C ARG A 344 15.55 -17.02 16.33
N ALA A 345 14.96 -17.14 17.52
CA ALA A 345 14.05 -16.13 18.03
C ALA A 345 14.75 -14.78 18.25
N ALA A 346 16.01 -14.78 18.69
CA ALA A 346 16.81 -13.57 18.77
C ALA A 346 17.05 -12.95 17.39
N ALA A 347 17.37 -13.75 16.37
CA ALA A 347 17.56 -13.29 15.00
C ALA A 347 16.25 -12.76 14.37
N ALA A 348 15.13 -13.45 14.55
CA ALA A 348 13.81 -13.03 14.10
C ALA A 348 13.41 -11.69 14.73
N LYS A 349 13.58 -11.56 16.06
CA LYS A 349 13.29 -10.31 16.75
C LYS A 349 14.23 -9.18 16.32
N TRP A 350 15.49 -9.51 16.03
CA TRP A 350 16.48 -8.55 15.54
C TRP A 350 16.09 -8.00 14.16
N GLN A 351 15.66 -8.88 13.26
CA GLN A 351 15.15 -8.48 11.95
C GLN A 351 13.89 -7.60 12.10
N GLN A 352 12.95 -7.98 12.97
CA GLN A 352 11.75 -7.18 13.24
C GLN A 352 12.10 -5.77 13.75
N LEU A 353 13.01 -5.66 14.73
CA LEU A 353 13.43 -4.38 15.30
C LEU A 353 14.11 -3.50 14.27
N LYS A 354 14.98 -4.09 13.44
CA LYS A 354 15.63 -3.32 12.38
C LYS A 354 14.63 -2.89 11.30
N ARG A 355 13.61 -3.70 10.95
CA ARG A 355 12.62 -3.32 9.92
C ARG A 355 11.81 -2.10 10.36
N GLY A 356 11.41 -2.07 11.64
CA GLY A 356 10.74 -0.92 12.25
C GLY A 356 11.69 0.23 12.63
N ALA A 357 13.00 0.12 12.39
CA ALA A 357 13.94 1.20 12.72
C ALA A 357 13.77 2.42 11.80
N ALA A 358 13.33 2.18 10.56
CA ALA A 358 13.03 3.22 9.59
C ALA A 358 11.60 3.02 9.06
N GLU A 359 10.71 3.94 9.44
CA GLU A 359 9.33 3.99 8.97
C GLU A 359 9.19 5.16 7.99
N PHE A 360 8.59 4.88 6.84
CA PHE A 360 8.30 5.90 5.85
C PHE A 360 6.83 5.86 5.43
N THR A 361 6.08 6.90 5.74
CA THR A 361 4.69 7.06 5.33
C THR A 361 4.61 8.02 4.17
N LEU A 362 3.85 7.66 3.13
CA LEU A 362 3.62 8.49 1.96
C LEU A 362 2.14 8.50 1.60
N THR A 363 1.58 9.67 1.30
CA THR A 363 0.23 9.81 0.72
C THR A 363 0.36 10.21 -0.74
N LEU A 364 -0.02 9.30 -1.63
CA LEU A 364 -0.08 9.52 -3.07
C LEU A 364 -1.32 10.33 -3.41
N ALA A 365 -1.11 11.44 -4.11
CA ALA A 365 -2.19 12.27 -4.66
C ALA A 365 -2.88 11.55 -5.82
N TYR A 366 -2.10 10.78 -6.57
CA TYR A 366 -2.59 9.86 -7.58
C TYR A 366 -2.74 8.47 -6.97
N GLY A 367 -3.99 8.11 -6.62
CA GLY A 367 -4.35 6.79 -6.14
C GLY A 367 -3.89 5.67 -7.07
N ARG A 368 -3.29 4.66 -6.46
CA ARG A 368 -2.73 3.48 -7.11
C ARG A 368 -3.31 2.24 -6.46
N ALA A 369 -4.26 1.60 -7.13
CA ALA A 369 -4.95 0.40 -6.65
C ALA A 369 -4.12 -0.88 -6.83
N ASP A 370 -3.05 -0.82 -7.63
CA ASP A 370 -2.12 -1.91 -7.93
C ASP A 370 -1.08 -2.17 -6.83
N LEU A 371 -1.05 -1.32 -5.80
CA LEU A 371 -0.16 -1.44 -4.66
C LEU A 371 -0.74 -2.36 -3.60
N TYR A 372 0.07 -3.30 -3.12
CA TYR A 372 -0.32 -4.29 -2.12
C TYR A 372 0.79 -4.50 -1.08
N PRO A 373 0.45 -4.91 0.15
CA PRO A 373 1.43 -5.32 1.15
C PRO A 373 2.40 -6.39 0.62
N GLU A 374 3.62 -6.40 1.15
CA GLU A 374 4.76 -7.25 0.74
C GLU A 374 5.37 -6.94 -0.65
N GLN A 375 4.82 -6.01 -1.43
CA GLN A 375 5.53 -5.49 -2.59
C GLN A 375 6.77 -4.72 -2.14
N HIS A 376 7.88 -4.93 -2.86
CA HIS A 376 9.13 -4.21 -2.64
C HIS A 376 9.29 -3.11 -3.70
N GLY A 377 10.00 -2.05 -3.38
CA GLY A 377 10.15 -0.95 -4.32
C GLY A 377 11.10 0.12 -3.85
N THR A 378 11.27 1.12 -4.71
CA THR A 378 12.14 2.27 -4.45
C THR A 378 11.33 3.56 -4.46
N VAL A 379 11.85 4.52 -3.72
CA VAL A 379 11.35 5.90 -3.70
C VAL A 379 12.45 6.82 -4.20
N SER A 380 12.08 7.90 -4.88
CA SER A 380 13.06 8.82 -5.47
C SER A 380 12.62 10.27 -5.38
N GLY A 381 13.61 11.16 -5.24
CA GLY A 381 13.39 12.60 -5.11
C GLY A 381 13.18 13.04 -3.66
N PHE A 382 13.47 12.18 -2.67
CA PHE A 382 13.51 12.54 -1.26
C PHE A 382 14.97 12.76 -0.82
N LYS A 383 15.25 12.65 0.47
CA LYS A 383 16.62 12.71 0.99
C LYS A 383 17.37 11.45 0.57
N THR A 384 18.69 11.56 0.41
CA THR A 384 19.57 10.44 0.03
C THR A 384 19.41 9.21 0.92
N ASP A 385 19.21 9.42 2.23
CA ASP A 385 19.04 8.32 3.19
C ASP A 385 17.72 7.55 3.00
N ILE A 386 16.72 8.19 2.38
CA ILE A 386 15.41 7.59 2.07
C ILE A 386 15.46 6.92 0.69
N ASP A 387 16.06 7.59 -0.29
CA ASP A 387 16.14 7.13 -1.69
C ASP A 387 17.05 5.91 -1.87
N ASN A 388 18.12 5.79 -1.07
CA ASN A 388 19.06 4.66 -1.12
C ASN A 388 18.52 3.39 -0.47
N GLN A 389 17.35 3.45 0.17
CA GLN A 389 16.76 2.35 0.89
C GLN A 389 15.78 1.58 0.00
N ASP A 390 15.85 0.25 0.07
CA ASP A 390 14.80 -0.61 -0.46
C ASP A 390 13.63 -0.63 0.53
N TRP A 391 12.41 -0.43 0.03
CA TRP A 391 11.19 -0.32 0.84
C TRP A 391 10.27 -1.52 0.60
N ILE A 392 9.53 -1.93 1.64
CA ILE A 392 8.44 -2.90 1.57
C ILE A 392 7.16 -2.22 2.04
N ILE A 393 6.05 -2.45 1.33
CA ILE A 393 4.72 -2.00 1.77
C ILE A 393 4.27 -2.86 2.95
N ALA A 394 4.15 -2.25 4.14
CA ALA A 394 3.59 -2.90 5.32
C ALA A 394 2.06 -2.79 5.34
N ARG A 395 1.53 -1.63 4.92
CA ARG A 395 0.09 -1.34 4.80
C ARG A 395 -0.17 -0.41 3.63
N ALA A 396 -1.27 -0.66 2.91
CA ALA A 396 -1.77 0.23 1.87
C ALA A 396 -3.23 0.60 2.19
N SER A 397 -3.51 1.89 2.29
CA SER A 397 -4.86 2.42 2.51
C SER A 397 -5.28 3.24 1.29
N HIS A 398 -6.35 2.82 0.65
CA HIS A 398 -6.97 3.47 -0.49
C HIS A 398 -8.19 4.26 -0.02
N SER A 399 -8.34 5.50 -0.48
CA SER A 399 -9.51 6.32 -0.18
C SER A 399 -10.00 6.99 -1.45
N ILE A 400 -11.29 6.81 -1.74
CA ILE A 400 -12.02 7.54 -2.78
C ILE A 400 -13.11 8.34 -2.08
N ASP A 401 -13.01 9.67 -2.14
CA ASP A 401 -13.96 10.59 -1.55
C ASP A 401 -14.12 11.84 -2.44
N GLY A 402 -14.74 12.91 -1.92
CA GLY A 402 -14.88 14.18 -2.62
C GLY A 402 -13.56 14.87 -3.01
N ASN A 403 -12.41 14.41 -2.50
CA ASN A 403 -11.09 14.91 -2.85
C ASN A 403 -10.40 14.08 -3.95
N GLY A 404 -11.06 13.04 -4.47
CA GLY A 404 -10.55 12.16 -5.52
C GLY A 404 -10.09 10.80 -4.98
N PHE A 405 -9.15 10.15 -5.69
CA PHE A 405 -8.59 8.85 -5.28
C PHE A 405 -7.15 9.02 -4.80
N THR A 406 -6.91 8.70 -3.53
CA THR A 406 -5.60 8.73 -2.90
C THR A 406 -5.19 7.35 -2.37
N THR A 407 -3.88 7.12 -2.29
CA THR A 407 -3.33 5.92 -1.64
C THR A 407 -2.30 6.33 -0.59
N ARG A 408 -2.54 5.97 0.66
CA ARG A 408 -1.57 6.09 1.75
C ARG A 408 -0.80 4.78 1.91
N LEU A 409 0.52 4.87 1.95
CA LEU A 409 1.43 3.76 2.13
C LEU A 409 2.19 3.91 3.44
N GLU A 410 2.29 2.82 4.18
CA GLU A 410 3.23 2.66 5.29
C GLU A 410 4.33 1.70 4.82
N LEU A 411 5.54 2.23 4.70
CA LEU A 411 6.71 1.54 4.19
C LEU A 411 7.69 1.25 5.33
N GLU A 412 8.24 0.04 5.31
CA GLU A 412 9.33 -0.39 6.19
C GLU A 412 10.58 -0.69 5.37
N ALA A 413 11.75 -0.47 5.95
CA ALA A 413 13.01 -0.79 5.29
C ALA A 413 13.14 -2.30 5.04
N LYS A 414 13.34 -2.67 3.76
CA LYS A 414 13.79 -4.01 3.39
C LYS A 414 15.20 -4.20 3.92
N ILE A 415 15.38 -5.21 4.75
CA ILE A 415 16.70 -5.58 5.22
C ILE A 415 17.15 -6.77 4.39
N PRO A 416 18.28 -6.68 3.67
CA PRO A 416 18.85 -7.84 3.01
C PRO A 416 19.11 -8.93 4.06
N GLU A 417 18.75 -10.17 3.73
CA GLU A 417 18.94 -11.36 4.57
C GLU A 417 20.34 -11.38 5.18
N TRP A 418 20.46 -10.94 6.43
CA TRP A 418 21.69 -11.05 7.17
C TRP A 418 21.60 -12.29 8.05
N ILE A 419 22.33 -13.34 7.65
CA ILE A 419 22.54 -14.54 8.46
C ILE A 419 23.26 -14.12 9.75
N ALA A 420 22.54 -14.12 10.86
CA ALA A 420 23.08 -13.83 12.18
C ALA A 420 24.16 -14.86 12.58
N GLU A 421 25.41 -14.41 12.75
CA GLU A 421 26.40 -15.17 13.52
C GLU A 421 26.06 -15.06 15.01
N SER A 422 26.17 -16.17 15.72
CA SER A 422 26.18 -16.19 17.18
C SER A 422 27.59 -15.91 17.67
N GLU A 423 27.75 -15.12 18.72
CA GLU A 423 28.97 -15.17 19.54
C GLU A 423 29.12 -16.63 20.02
N LYS A 424 30.23 -17.28 19.63
CA LYS A 424 30.66 -18.57 20.19
C LYS A 424 31.14 -18.39 21.63
#